data_AF-A0A0A6P644-F1
#
_entry.id   AF-A0A0A6P644-F1
#
_cell.length_a   1.000
_cell.length_b   1.000
_cell.length_c   1.000
_cell.angle_alpha   90.00
_cell.angle_beta   90.00
_cell.angle_gamma   90.00
#
_symmetry.space_group_name_H-M   'P 1'
#
loop_
_entity.id
_entity.type
_entity.pdbx_description
1 polymer ?
#
loop_
_entity_poly.entity_id
_entity_poly.type
_entity_poly.pdbx_seq_one_letter_code
_entity_poly.pdbx_strand_id
1 'polypeptide(L)'
;MLISGRNKKGLSEREIQNCLWAWELLSGPTHIELVTSEASQHNSRTRFSENKNVVYLGADVKPGNGIEANSRMSILACLAHELAHAQRFKSGFQRPIELPDVLIDEAETSLHASFMSVLGLKDREDLIEDARDRLNQWLSSPKGVNK
;
A
#
# COMPACT_ATOMS: atom_id res chain seq x y z
N MET A 1 19.99 15.24 0.12
CA MET A 1 18.84 14.60 -0.57
C MET A 1 18.63 13.27 0.11
N LEU A 2 17.62 13.14 0.97
CA LEU A 2 17.21 11.82 1.43
C LEU A 2 16.66 11.11 0.19
N ILE A 3 17.26 9.97 -0.17
CA ILE A 3 16.67 9.11 -1.18
C ILE A 3 15.29 8.75 -0.61
N SER A 4 14.23 8.97 -1.40
CA SER A 4 12.85 8.73 -1.00
C SER A 4 12.12 8.05 -2.15
N GLY A 5 11.17 7.20 -1.77
CA GLY A 5 10.29 6.49 -2.68
C GLY A 5 10.64 5.01 -2.85
N ARG A 6 9.59 4.27 -3.17
CA ARG A 6 9.63 2.87 -3.61
C ARG A 6 10.26 2.73 -4.99
N ASN A 7 10.41 1.48 -5.46
CA ASN A 7 11.02 1.18 -6.75
C ASN A 7 10.28 1.88 -7.91
N LYS A 8 11.03 2.41 -8.88
CA LYS A 8 10.47 3.06 -10.08
C LYS A 8 10.70 2.25 -11.36
N LYS A 9 11.48 1.19 -11.29
CA LYS A 9 11.79 0.35 -12.45
C LYS A 9 10.66 -0.65 -12.69
N GLY A 10 10.13 -0.71 -13.90
CA GLY A 10 9.13 -1.71 -14.28
C GLY A 10 9.56 -3.12 -13.89
N LEU A 11 8.58 -3.93 -13.47
CA LEU A 11 8.81 -5.31 -13.07
C LEU A 11 9.09 -6.19 -14.29
N SER A 12 9.99 -7.15 -14.13
CA SER A 12 10.13 -8.27 -15.05
C SER A 12 8.98 -9.28 -14.87
N GLU A 13 8.76 -10.11 -15.87
CA GLU A 13 7.72 -11.16 -15.87
C GLU A 13 7.86 -12.11 -14.69
N ARG A 14 9.10 -12.44 -14.29
CA ARG A 14 9.36 -13.25 -13.11
C ARG A 14 8.94 -12.53 -11.82
N GLU A 15 9.17 -11.24 -11.72
CA GLU A 15 8.75 -10.44 -10.57
C GLU A 15 7.23 -10.30 -10.52
N ILE A 16 6.57 -10.13 -11.67
CA ILE A 16 5.12 -10.12 -11.78
C ILE A 16 4.54 -11.46 -11.29
N GLN A 17 5.11 -12.59 -11.73
CA GLN A 17 4.65 -13.91 -11.31
C GLN A 17 4.79 -14.10 -9.79
N ASN A 18 5.89 -13.64 -9.20
CA ASN A 18 6.07 -13.67 -7.74
C ASN A 18 5.02 -12.83 -7.01
N CYS A 19 4.64 -11.67 -7.57
CA CYS A 19 3.59 -10.83 -6.99
C CYS A 19 2.21 -11.50 -7.07
N LEU A 20 1.91 -12.21 -8.16
CA LEU A 20 0.68 -12.99 -8.30
C LEU A 20 0.58 -14.09 -7.24
N TRP A 21 1.66 -14.86 -7.02
CA TRP A 21 1.68 -15.86 -5.95
C TRP A 21 1.54 -15.25 -4.55
N ALA A 22 2.20 -14.12 -4.29
CA ALA A 22 2.05 -13.40 -3.03
C ALA A 22 0.61 -12.90 -2.84
N TRP A 23 -0.05 -12.44 -3.91
CA TRP A 23 -1.43 -12.00 -3.88
C TRP A 23 -2.41 -13.13 -3.61
N GLU A 24 -2.26 -14.28 -4.27
CA GLU A 24 -3.08 -15.48 -4.01
C GLU A 24 -2.97 -15.91 -2.54
N LEU A 25 -1.74 -15.89 -2.00
CA LEU A 25 -1.47 -16.20 -0.60
C LEU A 25 -2.14 -15.21 0.37
N LEU A 26 -2.14 -13.91 0.06
CA LEU A 26 -2.73 -12.86 0.89
C LEU A 26 -4.26 -12.84 0.82
N SER A 27 -4.78 -12.84 -0.40
CA SER A 27 -6.21 -12.62 -0.67
C SER A 27 -7.05 -13.85 -0.30
N GLY A 28 -6.49 -15.06 -0.36
CA GLY A 28 -7.23 -16.28 -0.07
C GLY A 28 -8.52 -16.34 -0.89
N PRO A 29 -9.71 -16.53 -0.26
CA PRO A 29 -10.99 -16.56 -0.97
C PRO A 29 -11.52 -15.16 -1.37
N THR A 30 -10.79 -14.08 -1.11
CA THR A 30 -11.26 -12.73 -1.40
C THR A 30 -11.25 -12.49 -2.91
N HIS A 31 -12.40 -12.15 -3.49
CA HIS A 31 -12.56 -11.90 -4.93
C HIS A 31 -12.02 -10.54 -5.42
N ILE A 32 -10.91 -10.05 -4.85
CA ILE A 32 -10.27 -8.82 -5.34
C ILE A 32 -9.19 -9.20 -6.34
N GLU A 33 -9.37 -8.77 -7.59
CA GLU A 33 -8.43 -9.02 -8.69
C GLU A 33 -7.16 -8.18 -8.53
N LEU A 34 -6.00 -8.78 -8.82
CA LEU A 34 -4.74 -8.08 -9.02
C LEU A 34 -4.45 -7.93 -10.52
N VAL A 35 -4.66 -6.71 -11.04
CA VAL A 35 -4.48 -6.38 -12.46
C VAL A 35 -3.03 -6.00 -12.73
N THR A 36 -2.38 -6.69 -13.66
CA THR A 36 -0.93 -6.56 -13.94
C THR A 36 -0.59 -5.68 -15.14
N SER A 37 -1.57 -5.05 -15.78
CA SER A 37 -1.40 -4.28 -17.03
C SER A 37 -0.41 -3.11 -16.94
N GLU A 38 -0.11 -2.64 -15.72
CA GLU A 38 0.81 -1.53 -15.46
C GLU A 38 2.16 -1.97 -14.86
N ALA A 39 2.32 -3.26 -14.55
CA ALA A 39 3.42 -3.74 -13.72
C ALA A 39 4.80 -3.58 -14.37
N SER A 40 4.89 -3.77 -15.69
CA SER A 40 6.14 -3.59 -16.46
C SER A 40 6.45 -2.12 -16.77
N GLN A 41 5.55 -1.18 -16.45
CA GLN A 41 5.74 0.24 -16.75
C GLN A 41 6.62 0.92 -15.70
N HIS A 42 7.52 1.80 -16.12
CA HIS A 42 8.30 2.61 -15.19
C HIS A 42 7.40 3.61 -14.45
N ASN A 43 7.69 3.84 -13.16
CA ASN A 43 6.94 4.75 -12.29
C ASN A 43 5.45 4.41 -12.10
N SER A 44 5.00 3.20 -12.44
CA SER A 44 3.62 2.78 -12.17
C SER A 44 3.39 2.51 -10.68
N ARG A 45 2.15 2.73 -10.25
CA ARG A 45 1.75 2.70 -8.84
C ARG A 45 0.84 1.51 -8.53
N THR A 46 1.22 0.77 -7.50
CA THR A 46 0.42 -0.26 -6.87
C THR A 46 -0.65 0.45 -6.06
N ARG A 47 -1.91 0.15 -6.35
CA ARG A 47 -3.03 0.88 -5.77
C ARG A 47 -4.32 0.09 -5.85
N PHE A 48 -5.12 0.16 -4.80
CA PHE A 48 -6.53 -0.17 -4.88
C PHE A 48 -7.32 0.90 -5.64
N SER A 49 -8.27 0.46 -6.47
CA SER A 49 -9.20 1.32 -7.20
C SER A 49 -10.64 1.03 -6.77
N GLU A 50 -11.22 1.91 -5.94
CA GLU A 50 -12.60 1.77 -5.45
C GLU A 50 -13.62 1.64 -6.59
N ASN A 51 -13.48 2.47 -7.63
CA ASN A 51 -14.40 2.49 -8.79
C ASN A 51 -14.49 1.16 -9.55
N LYS A 52 -13.39 0.39 -9.57
CA LYS A 52 -13.31 -0.87 -10.30
C LYS A 52 -13.26 -2.08 -9.37
N ASN A 53 -13.10 -1.86 -8.07
CA ASN A 53 -12.92 -2.86 -7.04
C ASN A 53 -11.78 -3.86 -7.38
N VAL A 54 -10.65 -3.32 -7.85
CA VAL A 54 -9.43 -4.09 -8.19
C VAL A 54 -8.19 -3.43 -7.60
N VAL A 55 -7.13 -4.21 -7.41
CA VAL A 55 -5.79 -3.68 -7.16
C VAL A 55 -5.01 -3.68 -8.46
N TYR A 56 -4.44 -2.54 -8.84
CA TYR A 56 -3.47 -2.46 -9.91
C TYR A 56 -2.09 -2.74 -9.34
N LEU A 57 -1.32 -3.62 -9.99
CA LEU A 57 0.09 -3.87 -9.67
C LEU A 57 0.97 -2.86 -10.40
N GLY A 58 1.80 -2.13 -9.65
CA GLY A 58 2.78 -1.19 -10.19
C GLY A 58 4.22 -1.60 -9.90
N ALA A 59 5.16 -0.91 -10.53
CA ALA A 59 6.59 -1.04 -10.29
C ALA A 59 6.97 -0.76 -8.83
N ASP A 60 6.25 0.16 -8.19
CA ASP A 60 6.46 0.50 -6.79
C ASP A 60 6.03 -0.60 -5.82
N VAL A 61 5.50 -1.75 -6.24
CA VAL A 61 5.25 -2.87 -5.32
C VAL A 61 6.55 -3.35 -4.66
N LYS A 62 7.70 -3.10 -5.28
CA LYS A 62 9.02 -3.42 -4.73
C LYS A 62 9.55 -2.29 -3.84
N PRO A 63 10.32 -2.63 -2.79
CA PRO A 63 11.02 -1.64 -1.99
C PRO A 63 11.97 -0.82 -2.88
N GLY A 64 12.10 0.44 -2.53
CA GLY A 64 13.06 1.36 -3.14
C GLY A 64 14.25 1.63 -2.21
N ASN A 65 14.95 2.72 -2.49
CA ASN A 65 16.10 3.15 -1.71
C ASN A 65 15.73 4.19 -0.63
N GLY A 66 14.43 4.43 -0.40
CA GLY A 66 13.94 5.35 0.61
C GLY A 66 14.10 4.83 2.04
N ILE A 67 14.14 5.73 3.01
CA ILE A 67 14.38 5.41 4.44
C ILE A 67 13.05 5.28 5.20
N GLU A 68 12.03 6.00 4.76
CA GLU A 68 10.67 5.95 5.28
C GLU A 68 10.08 4.54 5.19
N ALA A 69 9.18 4.21 6.12
CA ALA A 69 8.64 2.86 6.26
C ALA A 69 7.97 2.35 5.00
N ASN A 70 7.17 3.20 4.36
CA ASN A 70 6.60 2.92 3.05
C ASN A 70 7.63 2.47 2.01
N SER A 71 8.82 3.08 1.98
CA SER A 71 9.80 2.83 0.91
C SER A 71 10.53 1.50 1.03
N ARG A 72 10.61 0.96 2.25
CA ARG A 72 11.31 -0.29 2.56
C ARG A 72 10.39 -1.50 2.73
N MET A 73 9.06 -1.31 2.74
CA MET A 73 8.09 -2.41 2.79
C MET A 73 8.37 -3.46 1.71
N SER A 74 8.31 -4.73 2.11
CA SER A 74 8.38 -5.86 1.19
C SER A 74 7.21 -5.84 0.17
N ILE A 75 7.31 -6.70 -0.85
CA ILE A 75 6.20 -6.94 -1.79
C ILE A 75 4.95 -7.40 -1.02
N LEU A 76 5.12 -8.31 -0.06
CA LEU A 76 4.00 -8.89 0.69
C LEU A 76 3.32 -7.84 1.58
N ALA A 77 4.09 -7.01 2.28
CA ALA A 77 3.55 -5.91 3.09
C ALA A 77 2.83 -4.86 2.24
N CYS A 78 3.42 -4.49 1.09
CA CYS A 78 2.81 -3.51 0.17
C CYS A 78 1.49 -4.04 -0.43
N LEU A 79 1.44 -5.31 -0.83
CA LEU A 79 0.21 -5.92 -1.32
C LEU A 79 -0.83 -6.09 -0.20
N ALA A 80 -0.42 -6.43 1.02
CA ALA A 80 -1.31 -6.50 2.18
C ALA A 80 -1.97 -5.14 2.48
N HIS A 81 -1.22 -4.04 2.33
CA HIS A 81 -1.74 -2.67 2.46
C HIS A 81 -2.85 -2.39 1.44
N GLU A 82 -2.63 -2.71 0.17
CA GLU A 82 -3.66 -2.48 -0.86
C GLU A 82 -4.87 -3.42 -0.72
N LEU A 83 -4.66 -4.65 -0.24
CA LEU A 83 -5.76 -5.55 0.11
C LEU A 83 -6.57 -5.01 1.29
N ALA A 84 -5.91 -4.39 2.28
CA ALA A 84 -6.58 -3.77 3.42
C ALA A 84 -7.49 -2.60 2.98
N HIS A 85 -7.04 -1.78 2.01
CA HIS A 85 -7.91 -0.78 1.37
C HIS A 85 -9.18 -1.42 0.81
N ALA A 86 -9.06 -2.51 0.05
CA ALA A 86 -10.20 -3.22 -0.51
C ALA A 86 -11.14 -3.82 0.56
N GLN A 87 -10.58 -4.38 1.64
CA GLN A 87 -11.35 -4.93 2.76
C GLN A 87 -12.12 -3.85 3.53
N ARG A 88 -11.49 -2.71 3.78
CA ARG A 88 -12.12 -1.54 4.42
C ARG A 88 -13.24 -0.98 3.54
N PHE A 89 -13.01 -0.86 2.24
CA PHE A 89 -14.04 -0.44 1.28
C PHE A 89 -15.25 -1.37 1.27
N LYS A 90 -15.03 -2.69 1.24
CA LYS A 90 -16.10 -3.69 1.33
C LYS A 90 -16.89 -3.60 2.65
N SER A 91 -16.26 -3.09 3.71
CA SER A 91 -16.88 -2.88 5.03
C SER A 91 -17.61 -1.52 5.14
N GLY A 92 -17.67 -0.74 4.06
CA GLY A 92 -18.41 0.52 3.98
C GLY A 92 -17.58 1.78 4.26
N PHE A 93 -16.26 1.65 4.45
CA PHE A 93 -15.38 2.81 4.63
C PHE A 93 -14.96 3.36 3.26
N GLN A 94 -15.31 4.62 2.99
CA GLN A 94 -14.86 5.34 1.80
C GLN A 94 -13.60 6.13 2.11
N ARG A 95 -12.59 6.06 1.23
CA ARG A 95 -11.32 6.74 1.43
C ARG A 95 -11.44 8.25 1.23
N PRO A 96 -10.99 9.09 2.18
CA PRO A 96 -10.75 10.50 1.94
C PRO A 96 -9.68 10.69 0.87
N ILE A 97 -9.91 11.61 -0.08
CA ILE A 97 -8.96 11.90 -1.17
C ILE A 97 -8.12 13.15 -0.93
N GLU A 98 -8.46 13.94 0.08
CA GLU A 98 -7.80 15.22 0.39
C GLU A 98 -6.90 15.12 1.61
N LEU A 99 -5.82 15.92 1.59
CA LEU A 99 -4.99 16.14 2.77
C LEU A 99 -5.74 17.06 3.76
N PRO A 100 -5.57 16.83 5.08
CA PRO A 100 -4.68 15.84 5.67
C PRO A 100 -5.35 14.46 5.83
N ASP A 101 -6.67 14.34 5.69
CA ASP A 101 -7.44 13.16 6.14
C ASP A 101 -7.11 11.86 5.40
N VAL A 102 -6.63 11.93 4.16
CA VAL A 102 -6.06 10.76 3.47
C VAL A 102 -4.94 10.10 4.27
N LEU A 103 -4.20 10.85 5.11
CA LEU A 103 -3.14 10.29 5.96
C LEU A 103 -3.68 9.44 7.11
N ILE A 104 -4.85 9.78 7.66
CA ILE A 104 -5.50 8.94 8.69
C ILE A 104 -5.92 7.62 8.05
N ASP A 105 -6.50 7.69 6.85
CA ASP A 105 -6.92 6.52 6.11
C ASP A 105 -5.73 5.59 5.77
N GLU A 106 -4.64 6.12 5.22
CA GLU A 106 -3.44 5.33 4.98
C GLU A 106 -2.89 4.70 6.27
N ALA A 107 -2.92 5.44 7.39
CA ALA A 107 -2.46 4.91 8.67
C ALA A 107 -3.33 3.75 9.18
N GLU A 108 -4.65 3.89 9.11
CA GLU A 108 -5.57 2.84 9.51
C GLU A 108 -5.47 1.62 8.59
N THR A 109 -5.31 1.84 7.27
CA THR A 109 -5.05 0.74 6.32
C THR A 109 -3.77 0.00 6.67
N SER A 110 -2.67 0.68 6.98
CA SER A 110 -1.42 0.01 7.37
C SER A 110 -1.59 -0.79 8.67
N LEU A 111 -2.28 -0.22 9.66
CA LEU A 111 -2.60 -0.94 10.91
C LEU A 111 -3.44 -2.18 10.63
N HIS A 112 -4.49 -2.07 9.83
CA HIS A 112 -5.36 -3.18 9.45
C HIS A 112 -4.57 -4.29 8.74
N ALA A 113 -3.72 -3.92 7.78
CA ALA A 113 -2.83 -4.85 7.07
C ALA A 113 -1.86 -5.57 8.02
N SER A 114 -1.36 -4.91 9.06
CA SER A 114 -0.38 -5.50 10.00
C SER A 114 -0.91 -6.71 10.78
N PHE A 115 -2.24 -6.88 10.86
CA PHE A 115 -2.87 -8.03 11.50
C PHE A 115 -3.06 -9.23 10.57
N MET A 116 -2.74 -9.12 9.28
CA MET A 116 -2.84 -10.25 8.35
C MET A 116 -1.87 -11.37 8.75
N SER A 117 -2.41 -12.57 8.94
CA SER A 117 -1.70 -13.70 9.58
C SER A 117 -0.47 -14.17 8.82
N VAL A 118 -0.44 -13.97 7.50
CA VAL A 118 0.66 -14.42 6.64
C VAL A 118 1.91 -13.52 6.70
N LEU A 119 1.79 -12.33 7.29
CA LEU A 119 2.90 -11.40 7.42
C LEU A 119 3.88 -11.82 8.52
N GLY A 120 5.18 -11.76 8.22
CA GLY A 120 6.24 -11.94 9.19
C GLY A 120 6.43 -10.71 10.09
N LEU A 121 7.23 -10.84 11.15
CA LEU A 121 7.45 -9.76 12.13
C LEU A 121 7.90 -8.44 11.47
N LYS A 122 8.89 -8.52 10.57
CA LYS A 122 9.45 -7.34 9.89
C LYS A 122 8.42 -6.59 9.04
N ASP A 123 7.53 -7.33 8.36
CA ASP A 123 6.46 -6.73 7.54
C ASP A 123 5.48 -5.96 8.42
N ARG A 124 5.10 -6.53 9.56
CA ARG A 124 4.21 -5.89 10.53
C ARG A 124 4.85 -4.65 11.13
N GLU A 125 6.13 -4.71 11.47
CA GLU A 125 6.89 -3.54 11.96
C GLU A 125 6.90 -2.41 10.93
N ASP A 126 7.16 -2.71 9.64
CA ASP A 126 7.12 -1.66 8.61
C ASP A 126 5.73 -1.05 8.41
N LEU A 127 4.67 -1.85 8.50
CA LEU A 127 3.30 -1.35 8.43
C LEU A 127 2.94 -0.47 9.64
N ILE A 128 3.35 -0.87 10.85
CA ILE A 128 3.15 -0.07 12.07
C ILE A 128 3.94 1.24 11.99
N GLU A 129 5.17 1.19 11.49
CA GLU A 129 5.98 2.38 11.30
C GLU A 129 5.43 3.30 10.21
N ASP A 130 4.87 2.75 9.13
CA ASP A 130 4.19 3.57 8.12
C ASP A 130 2.98 4.27 8.72
N ALA A 131 2.15 3.55 9.49
CA ALA A 131 1.04 4.15 10.21
C ALA A 131 1.49 5.30 11.13
N ARG A 132 2.57 5.10 11.89
CA ARG A 132 3.17 6.14 12.73
C ARG A 132 3.60 7.34 11.90
N ASP A 133 4.33 7.11 10.80
CA ASP A 133 4.85 8.17 9.95
C ASP A 133 3.71 8.99 9.31
N ARG A 134 2.61 8.34 8.90
CA ARG A 134 1.39 9.00 8.40
C ARG A 134 0.69 9.83 9.47
N LEU A 135 0.54 9.31 10.69
CA LEU A 135 -0.07 10.05 11.80
C LEU A 135 0.77 11.26 12.22
N ASN A 136 2.10 11.12 12.23
CA ASN A 136 3.01 12.24 12.47
C ASN A 136 2.88 13.32 11.38
N GLN A 137 2.74 12.92 10.11
CA GLN A 137 2.47 13.84 9.01
C GLN A 137 1.10 14.53 9.18
N TRP A 138 0.06 13.81 9.60
CA TRP A 138 -1.25 14.39 9.84
C TRP A 138 -1.22 15.43 10.97
N LEU A 139 -0.54 15.12 12.09
CA LEU A 139 -0.41 16.01 13.24
C LEU A 139 0.38 17.29 12.92
N SER A 140 1.35 17.20 12.01
CA SER A 140 2.17 18.34 11.57
C SER A 140 1.59 19.09 10.37
N SER A 141 0.57 18.53 9.71
CA SER A 141 -0.08 19.18 8.56
C SER A 141 -0.90 20.39 9.03
N PRO A 142 -0.84 21.52 8.31
CA PRO A 142 -1.72 22.65 8.56
C PRO A 142 -3.17 22.20 8.42
N LYS A 143 -3.89 22.13 9.53
CA LYS A 143 -5.34 21.94 9.51
C LYS A 143 -5.90 23.27 9.02
N GLY A 144 -6.72 23.23 7.97
CA GLY A 144 -7.40 24.43 7.50
C GLY A 144 -7.97 25.18 8.70
N VAL A 145 -7.68 26.47 8.81
CA VAL A 145 -8.37 27.34 9.76
C VAL A 145 -9.84 27.23 9.38
N ASN A 146 -10.64 26.53 10.21
CA ASN A 146 -12.09 26.56 10.08
C ASN A 146 -12.49 28.04 10.07
N LYS A 147 -12.93 28.53 8.91
CA LYS A 147 -13.70 29.76 8.80
C LYS A 147 -15.17 29.42 9.01
#